data_AF-A0A1X9Z8R0-F1
#
_entry.id   AF-A0A1X9Z8R0-F1
#
_cell.length_a   1.000
_cell.length_b   1.000
_cell.length_c   1.000
_cell.angle_alpha   90.00
_cell.angle_beta   90.00
_cell.angle_gamma   90.00
#
_symmetry.space_group_name_H-M   'P 1'
#
loop_
_entity.id
_entity.type
_entity.pdbx_description
1 polymer ?
#
loop_
_entity_poly.entity_id
_entity_poly.type
_entity_poly.pdbx_seq_one_letter_code
_entity_poly.pdbx_strand_id
1 'polypeptide(L)'
;MKPAQIYTLKVCLATLLVSVPATMAIGFTYIGLIMLIKPLNYSFNFNLTFTHLFIFVAIIAAVMTINHYLIEKSGYKRFINDRPIAHSIVIFLFYLLISGAMHFKSFDYLLFSYAPMFLTAYVFSRIFSAQKNKPLTA
;
A
#
# COMPACT_ATOMS: atom_id res chain seq x y z
N MET A 1 -11.94 20.32 -8.44
CA MET A 1 -10.82 19.68 -7.70
C MET A 1 -9.55 19.80 -8.52
N LYS A 2 -8.40 20.12 -7.90
CA LYS A 2 -7.11 20.13 -8.62
C LYS A 2 -6.80 18.70 -9.13
N PRO A 3 -6.18 18.52 -10.32
CA PRO A 3 -5.94 17.20 -10.92
C PRO A 3 -5.13 16.25 -10.01
N ALA A 4 -4.28 16.80 -9.15
CA ALA A 4 -3.52 16.03 -8.16
C ALA A 4 -4.39 15.44 -7.05
N GLN A 5 -5.43 16.16 -6.59
CA GLN A 5 -6.35 15.64 -5.57
C GLN A 5 -7.17 14.47 -6.10
N ILE A 6 -7.61 14.55 -7.37
CA ILE A 6 -8.32 13.47 -8.04
C ILE A 6 -7.41 12.25 -8.20
N TYR A 7 -6.14 12.45 -8.54
CA TYR A 7 -5.15 11.38 -8.61
C TYR A 7 -4.95 10.68 -7.25
N THR A 8 -4.70 11.45 -6.18
CA THR A 8 -4.53 10.89 -4.83
C THR A 8 -5.78 10.13 -4.37
N LEU A 9 -6.97 10.67 -4.62
CA LEU A 9 -8.23 10.02 -4.28
C LEU A 9 -8.40 8.69 -5.02
N LYS A 10 -8.09 8.64 -6.32
CA LYS A 10 -8.16 7.40 -7.12
C LYS A 10 -7.21 6.33 -6.58
N VAL A 11 -5.98 6.71 -6.23
CA VAL A 11 -4.99 5.79 -5.66
C VAL A 11 -5.47 5.27 -4.30
N CYS A 12 -5.97 6.14 -3.42
CA CYS A 12 -6.48 5.75 -2.11
C CYS A 12 -7.70 4.82 -2.22
N LEU A 13 -8.69 5.15 -3.05
CA LEU A 13 -9.88 4.32 -3.26
C LEU A 13 -9.55 2.96 -3.84
N ALA A 14 -8.70 2.92 -4.87
CA ALA A 14 -8.29 1.66 -5.49
C ALA A 14 -7.50 0.79 -4.51
N THR A 15 -6.59 1.39 -3.74
CA THR A 15 -5.83 0.67 -2.72
C THR A 15 -6.77 0.13 -1.63
N LEU A 16 -7.76 0.92 -1.19
CA LEU A 16 -8.71 0.51 -0.16
C LEU A 16 -9.62 -0.63 -0.62
N LEU A 17 -10.15 -0.55 -1.85
CA LEU A 17 -11.05 -1.56 -2.39
C LEU A 17 -10.35 -2.87 -2.77
N VAL A 18 -9.10 -2.80 -3.22
CA VAL A 18 -8.41 -3.97 -3.81
C VAL A 18 -7.41 -4.62 -2.86
N SER A 19 -6.87 -3.90 -1.87
CA SER A 19 -5.90 -4.47 -0.93
C SER A 19 -6.48 -5.65 -0.14
N VAL A 20 -7.72 -5.55 0.36
CA VAL A 20 -8.37 -6.66 1.09
C VAL A 20 -8.54 -7.91 0.21
N PRO A 21 -9.21 -7.88 -0.95
CA PRO A 21 -9.37 -9.06 -1.79
C PRO A 21 -8.03 -9.58 -2.33
N ALA A 22 -7.04 -8.72 -2.61
CA ALA A 22 -5.71 -9.15 -3.02
C ALA A 22 -4.98 -9.89 -1.89
N THR A 23 -5.08 -9.39 -0.65
CA THR A 23 -4.50 -10.05 0.53
C THR A 23 -5.15 -11.41 0.77
N MET A 24 -6.49 -11.50 0.62
CA MET A 24 -7.21 -12.76 0.71
C MET A 24 -6.79 -13.75 -0.40
N ALA A 25 -6.70 -13.30 -1.66
CA ALA A 25 -6.31 -14.15 -2.77
C ALA A 25 -4.89 -14.73 -2.61
N ILE A 26 -3.92 -13.90 -2.20
CA ILE A 26 -2.54 -14.33 -1.91
C ILE A 26 -2.52 -15.27 -0.70
N GLY A 27 -3.38 -15.02 0.29
CA GLY A 27 -3.54 -15.90 1.43
C GLY A 27 -4.07 -17.27 1.11
N PHE A 28 -5.14 -17.36 0.33
CA PHE A 28 -5.70 -18.65 -0.09
C PHE A 28 -4.75 -19.43 -0.98
N THR A 29 -4.02 -18.77 -1.88
CA THR A 29 -3.01 -19.44 -2.70
C THR A 29 -1.88 -19.99 -1.84
N TYR A 30 -1.41 -19.23 -0.84
CA TYR A 30 -0.37 -19.70 0.08
C TYR A 30 -0.83 -20.88 0.95
N ILE A 31 -2.04 -20.80 1.52
CA ILE A 31 -2.65 -21.91 2.27
C ILE A 31 -2.78 -23.14 1.37
N GLY A 32 -3.27 -22.98 0.14
CA GLY A 32 -3.39 -24.08 -0.83
C GLY A 32 -2.05 -24.72 -1.16
N LEU A 33 -1.00 -23.92 -1.37
CA LEU A 33 0.36 -24.40 -1.65
C LEU A 33 0.96 -25.16 -0.46
N ILE A 34 0.77 -24.65 0.76
CA ILE A 34 1.27 -25.33 1.97
C ILE A 34 0.48 -26.60 2.26
N MET A 35 -0.84 -26.60 2.07
CA MET A 35 -1.64 -27.83 2.20
C MET A 35 -1.17 -28.92 1.23
N LEU A 36 -0.69 -28.56 0.04
CA LEU A 36 -0.13 -29.49 -0.94
C LEU A 36 1.20 -30.13 -0.49
N ILE A 37 1.97 -29.44 0.35
CA ILE A 37 3.31 -29.86 0.77
C ILE A 37 3.30 -30.50 2.17
N LYS A 38 2.50 -29.96 3.10
CA LYS A 38 2.34 -30.43 4.48
C LYS A 38 0.88 -30.25 4.95
N PRO A 39 0.01 -31.25 4.73
CA PRO A 39 -1.43 -31.13 4.99
C PRO A 39 -1.83 -31.17 6.47
N LEU A 40 -1.00 -31.75 7.36
CA LEU A 40 -1.34 -31.88 8.78
C LEU A 40 -0.78 -30.72 9.61
N ASN A 41 -1.68 -29.91 10.16
CA ASN A 41 -1.48 -28.86 11.19
C ASN A 41 -1.12 -27.43 10.74
N TYR A 42 -1.37 -27.03 9.49
CA TYR A 42 -1.18 -25.62 9.12
C TYR A 42 -2.44 -24.78 9.36
N SER A 43 -2.50 -24.08 10.49
CA SER A 43 -3.49 -23.04 10.76
C SER A 43 -2.88 -21.66 10.49
N PHE A 44 -3.31 -20.99 9.42
CA PHE A 44 -2.89 -19.62 9.13
C PHE A 44 -4.03 -18.64 9.42
N ASN A 45 -3.73 -17.59 10.20
CA ASN A 45 -4.72 -16.57 10.55
C ASN A 45 -4.32 -15.21 9.97
N PHE A 46 -5.10 -14.74 8.99
CA PHE A 46 -4.98 -13.40 8.43
C PHE A 46 -5.51 -12.38 9.44
N ASN A 47 -4.63 -11.57 10.03
CA ASN A 47 -5.00 -10.47 10.90
C ASN A 47 -4.56 -9.14 10.27
N LEU A 48 -5.05 -8.89 9.05
CA LEU A 48 -5.04 -7.56 8.48
C LEU A 48 -6.25 -6.80 9.05
N THR A 49 -6.07 -6.12 10.18
CA THR A 49 -7.15 -5.28 10.72
C THR A 49 -7.42 -4.11 9.78
N PHE A 50 -8.70 -3.80 9.58
CA PHE A 50 -9.13 -2.64 8.80
C PHE A 50 -8.48 -1.35 9.32
N THR A 51 -8.21 -1.24 10.62
CA THR A 51 -7.49 -0.12 11.23
C THR A 51 -6.12 0.12 10.60
N HIS A 52 -5.33 -0.93 10.37
CA HIS A 52 -4.03 -0.81 9.72
C HIS A 52 -4.15 -0.34 8.27
N LEU A 53 -5.17 -0.82 7.57
CA LEU A 53 -5.47 -0.42 6.20
C LEU A 53 -5.84 1.07 6.12
N PHE A 54 -6.73 1.56 7.00
CA PHE A 54 -7.09 2.98 7.06
C PHE A 54 -5.89 3.88 7.39
N ILE A 55 -5.04 3.45 8.32
CA ILE A 55 -3.84 4.21 8.71
C ILE A 55 -2.88 4.32 7.53
N PHE A 56 -2.65 3.24 6.79
CA PHE A 56 -1.80 3.30 5.60
C PHE A 56 -2.38 4.18 4.50
N VAL A 57 -3.69 4.10 4.25
CA VAL A 57 -4.36 4.97 3.26
C VAL A 57 -4.23 6.44 3.68
N ALA A 58 -4.36 6.74 4.97
CA ALA A 58 -4.13 8.09 5.49
C ALA A 58 -2.69 8.56 5.29
N ILE A 59 -1.70 7.68 5.54
CA ILE A 59 -0.28 7.97 5.28
C ILE A 59 -0.05 8.24 3.79
N ILE A 60 -0.59 7.41 2.89
CA ILE A 60 -0.49 7.64 1.43
C ILE A 60 -1.06 9.00 1.06
N ALA A 61 -2.25 9.33 1.57
CA ALA A 61 -2.89 10.61 1.29
C ALA A 61 -2.03 11.79 1.77
N ALA A 62 -1.48 11.72 3.00
CA ALA A 62 -0.63 12.74 3.57
C ALA A 62 0.69 12.91 2.79
N VAL A 63 1.37 11.80 2.48
CA VAL A 63 2.64 11.83 1.74
C VAL A 63 2.44 12.37 0.31
N MET A 64 1.37 11.95 -0.38
CA MET A 64 1.07 12.45 -1.72
C MET A 64 0.71 13.94 -1.74
N THR A 65 -0.06 14.42 -0.76
CA THR A 65 -0.43 15.84 -0.65
C THR A 65 0.78 16.71 -0.31
N ILE A 66 1.61 16.29 0.64
CA ILE A 66 2.87 16.96 0.98
C ILE A 66 3.81 17.01 -0.22
N ASN A 67 3.96 15.89 -0.95
CA ASN A 67 4.79 15.83 -2.14
C ASN A 67 4.29 16.81 -3.21
N HIS A 68 2.97 16.86 -3.46
CA HIS A 68 2.41 17.82 -4.42
C HIS A 68 2.64 19.28 -4.02
N TYR A 69 2.45 19.62 -2.74
CA TYR A 69 2.71 20.96 -2.21
C TYR A 69 4.18 21.37 -2.35
N LEU A 70 5.12 20.46 -2.04
CA LEU A 70 6.55 20.68 -2.19
C LEU A 70 6.95 20.90 -3.65
N ILE A 71 6.40 20.12 -4.59
CA ILE A 71 6.65 20.29 -6.03
C ILE A 71 6.15 21.66 -6.50
N GLU A 72 4.93 22.06 -6.11
CA GLU A 72 4.31 23.34 -6.51
C GLU A 72 5.08 24.55 -5.95
N LYS A 73 5.61 24.45 -4.72
CA LYS A 73 6.24 25.59 -4.03
C LYS A 73 7.76 25.70 -4.20
N SER A 74 8.48 24.59 -4.34
CA SER A 74 9.95 24.59 -4.25
C SER A 74 10.67 24.14 -5.52
N GLY A 75 9.95 23.65 -6.55
CA GLY A 75 10.55 23.10 -7.77
C GLY A 75 11.47 21.90 -7.53
N TYR A 76 11.51 21.38 -6.30
CA TYR A 76 12.51 20.44 -5.82
C TYR A 76 12.18 19.02 -6.29
N LYS A 77 12.69 18.67 -7.47
CA LYS A 77 12.36 17.43 -8.19
C LYS A 77 12.99 16.15 -7.61
N ARG A 78 13.91 16.20 -6.63
CA ARG A 78 14.98 15.18 -6.57
C ARG A 78 15.04 14.23 -5.36
N PHE A 79 14.27 14.40 -4.28
CA PHE A 79 14.37 13.50 -3.10
C PHE A 79 13.05 12.87 -2.63
N ILE A 80 11.97 13.65 -2.46
CA ILE A 80 10.64 13.12 -2.06
C ILE A 80 9.79 12.74 -3.29
N ASN A 81 10.21 13.20 -4.47
CA ASN A 81 9.39 13.21 -5.67
C ASN A 81 9.31 11.85 -6.38
N ASP A 82 10.37 11.03 -6.34
CA ASP A 82 10.44 9.87 -7.24
C ASP A 82 9.59 8.69 -6.76
N ARG A 83 9.29 8.56 -5.45
CA ARG A 83 8.56 7.40 -4.91
C ARG A 83 7.75 7.72 -3.64
N PRO A 84 6.63 8.48 -3.71
CA PRO A 84 5.78 8.79 -2.55
C PRO A 84 5.22 7.55 -1.84
N ILE A 85 5.03 6.46 -2.57
CA ILE A 85 4.56 5.19 -2.01
C ILE A 85 5.65 4.53 -1.17
N ALA A 86 6.90 4.56 -1.63
CA ALA A 86 8.01 3.97 -0.88
C ALA A 86 8.17 4.66 0.48
N HIS A 87 8.04 5.99 0.51
CA HIS A 87 8.01 6.76 1.75
C HIS A 87 6.82 6.37 2.62
N SER A 88 5.63 6.18 2.03
CA SER A 88 4.44 5.74 2.76
C SER A 88 4.61 4.35 3.39
N ILE A 89 5.27 3.42 2.68
CA ILE A 89 5.61 2.08 3.19
C ILE A 89 6.56 2.18 4.37
N VAL A 90 7.64 2.98 4.25
CA VAL A 90 8.61 3.17 5.33
C VAL A 90 7.95 3.77 6.57
N ILE A 91 7.13 4.82 6.41
CA ILE A 91 6.40 5.46 7.52
C ILE A 91 5.45 4.46 8.19
N PHE A 92 4.79 3.61 7.40
CA PHE A 92 3.89 2.60 7.94
C PHE A 92 4.63 1.48 8.68
N LEU A 93 5.81 1.07 8.22
CA LEU A 93 6.66 0.12 8.95
C LEU A 93 7.12 0.72 10.30
N PHE A 94 7.48 2.00 10.33
CA PHE A 94 7.76 2.71 11.59
C PHE A 94 6.54 2.74 12.51
N TYR A 95 5.34 3.00 11.97
CA TYR A 95 4.09 2.93 12.74
C TYR A 95 3.87 1.53 13.34
N LEU A 96 4.10 0.46 12.58
CA LEU A 96 3.96 -0.91 13.08
C LEU A 96 4.97 -1.25 14.18
N LEU A 97 6.17 -0.68 14.11
CA LEU A 97 7.21 -0.83 15.12
C LEU A 97 6.85 -0.11 16.42
N ILE A 98 6.44 1.17 16.32
CA ILE A 98 6.07 2.00 17.47
C ILE A 98 4.78 1.50 18.14
N SER A 99 3.80 1.06 17.36
CA SER A 99 2.54 0.53 17.90
C SER A 99 2.68 -0.85 18.54
N GLY A 100 3.87 -1.46 18.51
CA GLY A 100 4.10 -2.80 19.02
C GLY A 100 3.43 -3.91 18.18
N ALA A 101 2.78 -3.57 17.06
CA ALA A 101 2.12 -4.54 16.19
C ALA A 101 3.11 -5.51 15.50
N MET A 102 4.39 -5.13 15.42
CA MET A 102 5.50 -5.99 14.97
C MET A 102 6.08 -6.87 16.09
N HIS A 103 5.83 -6.57 17.36
CA HIS A 103 6.41 -7.35 18.45
C HIS A 103 5.82 -8.77 18.43
N PHE A 104 6.69 -9.79 18.39
CA PHE A 104 6.35 -11.22 18.40
C PHE A 104 5.69 -11.81 17.14
N LYS A 105 5.66 -11.10 16.00
CA LYS A 105 5.19 -11.69 14.73
C LYS A 105 6.36 -12.15 13.85
N SER A 106 6.30 -13.38 13.35
CA SER A 106 7.26 -13.94 12.40
C SER A 106 7.33 -13.08 11.13
N PHE A 107 8.50 -12.99 10.50
CA PHE A 107 8.69 -12.22 9.27
C PHE A 107 7.70 -12.61 8.16
N ASP A 108 7.43 -13.91 8.03
CA ASP A 108 6.45 -14.45 7.07
C ASP A 108 5.06 -13.82 7.27
N TYR A 109 4.68 -13.61 8.53
CA TYR A 109 3.39 -13.01 8.87
C TYR A 109 3.27 -11.57 8.33
N LEU A 110 4.34 -10.78 8.51
CA LEU A 110 4.39 -9.40 8.03
C LEU A 110 4.36 -9.36 6.50
N LEU A 111 5.09 -10.28 5.87
CA LEU A 111 5.17 -10.39 4.42
C LEU A 111 3.78 -10.73 3.83
N PHE A 112 3.13 -11.77 4.33
CA PHE A 112 1.84 -12.20 3.77
C PHE A 112 0.68 -11.28 4.13
N SER A 113 0.73 -10.61 5.29
CA SER A 113 -0.33 -9.69 5.69
C SER A 113 -0.22 -8.34 4.97
N TYR A 114 0.96 -7.71 4.95
CA TYR A 114 1.10 -6.31 4.52
C TYR A 114 1.73 -6.14 3.13
N ALA A 115 2.50 -7.10 2.62
CA ALA A 115 3.09 -6.96 1.28
C ALA A 115 2.06 -6.87 0.15
N PRO A 116 0.92 -7.61 0.17
CA PRO A 116 -0.15 -7.42 -0.81
C PRO A 116 -0.69 -5.99 -0.85
N MET A 117 -0.80 -5.37 0.33
CA MET A 117 -1.26 -4.00 0.50
C MET A 117 -0.25 -2.98 -0.03
N PHE A 118 1.05 -3.21 0.18
CA PHE A 118 2.12 -2.40 -0.42
C PHE A 118 2.18 -2.56 -1.94
N LEU A 119 2.03 -3.79 -2.44
CA LEU A 119 2.03 -4.10 -3.87
C LEU A 119 0.86 -3.42 -4.59
N THR A 120 -0.35 -3.52 -4.04
CA THR A 120 -1.54 -2.88 -4.62
C THR A 120 -1.38 -1.37 -4.67
N ALA A 121 -0.94 -0.73 -3.58
CA ALA A 121 -0.64 0.71 -3.58
C ALA A 121 0.39 1.09 -4.66
N TYR A 122 1.46 0.31 -4.79
CA TYR A 122 2.50 0.52 -5.81
C TYR A 122 1.96 0.42 -7.24
N VAL A 123 1.22 -0.64 -7.53
CA VAL A 123 0.64 -0.91 -8.85
C VAL A 123 -0.36 0.18 -9.22
N PHE A 124 -1.30 0.53 -8.34
CA PHE A 124 -2.31 1.55 -8.65
C PHE A 124 -1.71 2.92 -8.86
N SER A 125 -0.76 3.35 -8.04
CA SER A 125 -0.09 4.62 -8.26
C SER A 125 0.64 4.66 -9.60
N ARG A 126 1.27 3.56 -10.04
CA ARG A 126 1.92 3.47 -11.35
C ARG A 126 0.91 3.53 -12.50
N ILE A 127 -0.19 2.78 -12.42
CA ILE A 127 -1.26 2.78 -13.43
C ILE A 127 -1.87 4.17 -13.57
N PHE A 128 -2.23 4.80 -12.45
CA PHE A 128 -2.83 6.14 -12.48
C PHE A 128 -1.80 7.22 -12.86
N SER A 129 -0.51 7.04 -12.55
CA SER A 129 0.53 7.97 -12.97
C SER A 129 0.78 7.89 -14.47
N ALA A 130 0.69 6.70 -15.06
CA ALA A 130 0.75 6.52 -16.50
C ALA A 130 -0.47 7.14 -17.20
N GLN A 131 -1.66 7.08 -16.59
CA GLN A 131 -2.85 7.78 -17.10
C GLN A 131 -2.74 9.31 -17.00
N LYS A 132 -2.08 9.85 -15.96
CA LYS A 132 -1.84 11.31 -15.83
C LYS A 132 -0.98 11.87 -16.97
N ASN A 133 -0.10 11.04 -17.55
CA ASN A 133 0.78 11.43 -18.66
C ASN A 133 0.19 11.16 -20.05
N LYS A 134 -1.01 10.56 -20.16
CA LYS A 134 -1.73 10.52 -21.44
C LYS A 134 -2.43 11.86 -21.64
N PRO A 135 -2.17 12.58 -22.75
CA PRO A 135 -3.00 13.73 -23.09
C PRO A 135 -4.44 13.24 -23.23
N LEU A 136 -5.39 13.99 -22.67
CA LEU A 136 -6.80 13.83 -23.05
C LEU A 136 -6.86 14.02 -24.55
N THR A 137 -7.05 12.94 -25.30
CA THR A 137 -7.54 13.04 -26.68
C THR A 137 -8.90 13.71 -26.61
N ALA A 138 -8.97 14.88 -27.24
CA ALA A 138 -10.15 15.71 -27.44
C ALA A 138 -11.27 14.95 -28.16
#